data_AF-A0A1I3YUT0-F1
#
_entry.id   AF-A0A1I3YUT0-F1
#
_cell.length_a   1.000
_cell.length_b   1.000
_cell.length_c   1.000
_cell.angle_alpha   90.00
_cell.angle_beta   90.00
_cell.angle_gamma   90.00
#
_symmetry.space_group_name_H-M   'P 1'
#
loop_
_entity.id
_entity.type
_entity.pdbx_description
1 polymer ?
#
loop_
_entity_poly.entity_id
_entity_poly.type
_entity_poly.pdbx_seq_one_letter_code
_entity_poly.pdbx_strand_id
1 'polypeptide(L)' 'MLPRRPSALFRSRWAALLWAAGVLWTAVSVAGVGTSHIPAVPTDNATDVLGQPVDNEDLALLRNVIGG' A
#
# COMPACT_ATOMS: atom_id res chain seq x y z
N MET A 1 7.59 21.80 -40.75
CA MET A 1 7.16 21.81 -39.33
C MET A 1 5.87 21.01 -39.23
N LEU A 2 5.97 19.71 -38.94
CA LEU A 2 4.77 18.84 -38.88
C LEU A 2 4.14 18.94 -37.48
N PRO A 3 2.85 19.29 -37.35
CA PRO A 3 2.19 19.38 -36.06
C PRO A 3 1.94 17.97 -35.52
N ARG A 4 2.90 17.42 -34.76
CA ARG A 4 2.67 16.23 -33.94
C ARG A 4 1.88 16.67 -32.72
N ARG A 5 0.58 16.38 -32.70
CA ARG A 5 -0.26 16.52 -31.49
C ARG A 5 0.01 15.30 -30.60
N PRO A 6 0.74 15.43 -29.47
CA PRO A 6 1.06 14.29 -28.60
C PRO A 6 -0.15 13.71 -27.86
N SER A 7 -1.34 14.31 -28.02
CA SER A 7 -2.59 13.89 -27.37
C SER A 7 -3.25 12.64 -27.98
N ALA A 8 -2.57 11.93 -28.88
CA ALA A 8 -3.15 10.83 -29.64
C ALA A 8 -3.02 9.43 -29.00
N LEU A 9 -2.51 9.32 -27.76
CA LEU A 9 -2.47 8.03 -27.05
C LEU A 9 -3.88 7.51 -26.71
N PHE A 10 -4.86 8.40 -26.51
CA PHE A 10 -6.26 8.03 -26.32
C PHE A 10 -7.14 8.77 -27.32
N ARG A 11 -7.17 8.26 -28.56
CA ARG A 11 -8.01 8.78 -29.65
C ARG A 11 -9.48 8.97 -29.22
N SER A 12 -9.97 8.16 -28.28
CA SER A 12 -11.30 8.33 -27.67
C SER A 12 -11.21 8.45 -26.15
N ARG A 13 -11.97 9.39 -25.60
CA ARG A 13 -12.13 9.57 -24.14
C ARG A 13 -12.63 8.28 -23.46
N TRP A 14 -13.42 7.50 -24.17
CA TRP A 14 -13.96 6.22 -23.70
C TRP A 14 -12.92 5.11 -23.61
N ALA A 15 -11.99 5.03 -24.57
CA ALA A 15 -10.90 4.05 -24.51
C ALA A 15 -9.95 4.35 -23.33
N ALA A 16 -9.73 5.62 -23.00
CA ALA A 16 -8.96 6.00 -21.82
C ALA A 16 -9.62 5.51 -20.51
N LEU A 17 -10.95 5.64 -20.41
CA LEU A 17 -11.69 5.19 -19.22
C LEU A 17 -11.66 3.66 -19.09
N LEU A 18 -11.86 2.92 -20.18
CA LEU A 18 -11.78 1.46 -20.16
C LEU A 18 -10.37 0.98 -19.83
N TRP A 19 -9.34 1.66 -20.34
CA TRP A 19 -7.96 1.35 -20.02
C TRP A 19 -7.64 1.63 -18.54
N ALA A 20 -8.05 2.79 -18.03
CA ALA A 20 -7.89 3.14 -16.62
C ALA A 20 -8.60 2.14 -15.70
N ALA A 21 -9.82 1.70 -16.06
CA ALA A 21 -10.54 0.67 -15.31
C ALA A 21 -9.77 -0.66 -15.27
N GLY A 22 -9.15 -1.06 -16.38
CA GLY A 22 -8.27 -2.23 -16.44
C GLY A 22 -7.05 -2.09 -15.53
N VAL A 23 -6.38 -0.95 -15.53
CA VAL A 23 -5.23 -0.68 -14.64
C VAL A 23 -5.65 -0.68 -13.16
N LEU A 24 -6.81 -0.12 -12.85
CA LEU A 24 -7.31 -0.11 -11.48
C LEU A 24 -7.67 -1.53 -11.01
N TRP A 25 -8.27 -2.33 -11.90
CA TRP A 25 -8.56 -3.74 -11.65
C TRP A 25 -7.29 -4.55 -11.37
N THR A 26 -6.24 -4.39 -12.17
CA THR A 26 -4.96 -5.08 -11.94
C THR A 26 -4.30 -4.64 -10.64
N ALA A 27 -4.32 -3.34 -10.32
CA ALA A 27 -3.80 -2.82 -9.07
C ALA A 27 -4.52 -3.44 -7.86
N VAL A 28 -5.86 -3.48 -7.89
CA VAL A 28 -6.65 -4.12 -6.83
C VAL A 28 -6.39 -5.63 -6.75
N SER A 29 -6.24 -6.31 -7.88
CA SER A 29 -5.98 -7.76 -7.92
C SER A 29 -4.61 -8.11 -7.33
N VAL A 30 -3.60 -7.26 -7.52
CA VAL A 30 -2.23 -7.51 -7.06
C VAL A 30 -1.98 -6.99 -5.64
N ALA A 31 -2.45 -5.78 -5.33
CA ALA A 31 -2.20 -5.13 -4.04
C ALA A 31 -3.33 -5.30 -3.02
N GLY A 32 -4.51 -5.75 -3.43
CA GLY A 32 -5.71 -5.71 -2.60
C GLY A 32 -6.29 -4.30 -2.45
N VAL A 33 -7.46 -4.18 -1.83
CA VAL A 33 -8.01 -2.88 -1.40
C VAL A 33 -7.59 -2.66 0.05
N GLY A 34 -6.72 -1.67 0.27
CA GLY A 34 -6.23 -1.36 1.61
C GLY A 34 -7.35 -0.86 2.51
N THR A 35 -7.78 -1.66 3.47
CA THR A 35 -8.55 -1.20 4.62
C THR A 35 -7.57 -0.61 5.62
N SER A 36 -7.24 0.69 5.52
CA SER A 36 -6.37 1.45 6.44
C SER A 36 -5.48 0.56 7.32
N HIS A 37 -4.54 -0.13 6.69
CA HIS A 37 -3.64 -1.03 7.38
C HIS A 37 -2.52 -0.15 7.90
N ILE A 38 -2.52 0.15 9.20
CA ILE A 38 -1.25 0.40 9.90
C ILE A 38 -0.40 -0.79 9.49
N PRO A 39 0.75 -0.62 8.82
CA PRO A 39 1.56 -1.75 8.41
C PRO A 39 1.83 -2.58 9.66
N ALA A 40 1.15 -3.72 9.80
CA ALA A 40 1.53 -4.77 10.71
C ALA A 40 2.96 -5.11 10.31
N VAL A 41 3.91 -4.58 11.07
CA VAL A 41 5.27 -5.08 11.08
C VAL A 41 5.14 -6.58 11.28
N PRO A 42 5.72 -7.42 10.42
CA PRO A 42 5.69 -8.86 10.65
C PRO A 42 6.47 -9.11 11.95
N THR A 43 5.74 -9.34 13.05
CA THR A 43 6.31 -9.63 14.38
C THR A 43 6.55 -11.11 14.58
N ASP A 44 6.39 -11.93 13.55
CA ASP A 44 6.73 -13.34 13.62
C ASP A 44 8.23 -13.46 13.93
N ASN A 45 8.54 -13.78 15.20
CA ASN A 45 9.87 -13.86 15.79
C ASN A 45 10.55 -12.52 16.15
N ALA A 46 9.77 -11.46 16.43
CA ALA A 46 10.34 -10.26 17.03
C ALA A 46 11.01 -10.62 18.36
N THR A 47 12.30 -10.30 18.50
CA THR A 47 13.07 -10.50 19.72
C THR A 47 13.61 -9.17 20.20
N ASP A 48 13.64 -8.98 21.52
CA ASP A 48 14.24 -7.80 22.15
C ASP A 48 15.78 -7.84 22.04
N VAL A 49 16.46 -6.74 22.38
CA VAL A 49 17.93 -6.61 22.51
C VAL A 49 18.54 -7.74 23.36
N LEU A 50 17.78 -8.30 24.31
CA LEU A 50 18.19 -9.43 25.13
C LEU A 50 17.92 -10.81 24.49
N GLY A 51 17.43 -10.86 23.25
CA GLY A 51 17.11 -12.09 22.53
C GLY A 51 15.87 -12.82 23.04
N GLN A 52 15.06 -12.19 23.90
CA GLN A 52 13.78 -12.73 24.37
C GLN A 52 12.67 -12.45 23.36
N PRO A 53 11.71 -13.37 23.18
CA PRO A 53 10.56 -13.12 22.32
C PRO A 53 9.75 -11.93 22.85
N VAL A 54 9.42 -10.98 21.97
CA VAL A 54 8.59 -9.83 22.34
C VAL A 54 7.16 -10.31 22.56
N ASP A 55 6.61 -10.07 23.75
CA ASP A 55 5.24 -10.44 24.08
C ASP A 55 4.26 -9.27 23.91
N ASN A 56 2.97 -9.54 24.06
CA ASN A 56 1.92 -8.55 23.85
C ASN A 56 1.83 -7.53 25.01
N GLU A 57 2.35 -7.87 26.19
CA GLU A 57 2.37 -7.00 27.36
C GLU A 57 3.47 -5.94 27.21
N ASP A 58 4.65 -6.33 26.73
CA ASP A 58 5.75 -5.43 26.39
C ASP A 58 5.30 -4.36 25.38
N LEU A 59 4.55 -4.77 24.35
CA LEU A 59 3.98 -3.87 23.35
C LEU A 59 2.91 -2.93 23.93
N ALA A 60 2.16 -3.36 24.94
CA ALA A 60 1.17 -2.54 25.62
C ALA A 60 1.84 -1.45 26.47
N LEU A 61 2.92 -1.81 27.19
CA LEU A 61 3.74 -0.86 27.93
C LEU A 61 4.40 0.17 27.01
N LEU A 62 5.00 -0.27 25.91
CA LEU A 62 5.62 0.62 24.93
C LEU A 62 4.61 1.62 24.35
N ARG A 63 3.42 1.14 23.99
CA ARG A 63 2.33 1.99 23.47
C ARG A 63 1.92 3.05 24.47
N ASN A 64 1.83 2.71 25.75
CA ASN A 64 1.50 3.66 26.81
C ASN A 64 2.59 4.72 27.00
N VAL A 65 3.87 4.36 26.80
CA VAL A 65 5.01 5.30 26.90
C VAL A 65 5.13 6.21 25.67
N ILE A 66 4.86 5.70 24.46
CA ILE A 66 4.93 6.49 23.21
C ILE A 66 3.70 7.39 23.05
N GLY A 67 2.53 6.94 23.51
CA GLY A 67 1.25 7.61 23.32
C GLY A 67 0.80 8.53 24.46
N GLY A 68 1.55 8.60 25.56
CA GLY A 68 1.37 9.56 26.66
C GLY A 68 2.30 10.75 26.52
#